data_AF-A0AA37V9L3-F1
#
_entry.id   AF-A0AA37V9L3-F1
#
_cell.length_a   1.000
_cell.length_b   1.000
_cell.length_c   1.000
_cell.angle_alpha   90.00
_cell.angle_beta   90.00
_cell.angle_gamma   90.00
#
_symmetry.space_group_name_H-M   'P 1'
#
loop_
_entity.id
_entity.type
_entity.pdbx_description
1 polymer ?
#
loop_
_entity_poly.entity_id
_entity_poly.type
_entity_poly.pdbx_seq_one_letter_code
_entity_poly.pdbx_strand_id
1 'polypeptide(L)'
;MKLNLSDAAVVNETNNADAVGDISLFKTLESLTSWAEPVDVRYGEYFAYTLSGQALALGVEHHRVTVAKVGADAALSAHARRLLEATAERVLKARRSDNPVGIRPGSLTIDELAALIGFTR
;
A
#
# COMPACT_ATOMS: atom_id res chain seq x y z
N MET A 1 6.03 -10.25 16.02
CA MET A 1 4.60 -9.89 15.95
C MET A 1 4.08 -10.32 14.58
N LYS A 2 3.02 -11.12 14.50
CA LYS A 2 2.47 -11.55 13.21
C LYS A 2 1.67 -10.38 12.62
N LEU A 3 2.01 -9.94 11.42
CA LEU A 3 1.31 -8.87 10.71
C LEU A 3 -0.10 -9.36 10.35
N ASN A 4 -1.14 -8.58 10.67
CA ASN A 4 -2.49 -8.86 10.17
C ASN A 4 -2.67 -8.17 8.82
N LEU A 5 -2.62 -8.94 7.74
CA LEU A 5 -2.72 -8.44 6.37
C LEU A 5 -4.04 -7.73 6.06
N SER A 6 -5.09 -8.01 6.81
CA SER A 6 -6.41 -7.38 6.65
C SER A 6 -6.55 -6.05 7.39
N ASP A 7 -5.60 -5.72 8.25
CA ASP A 7 -5.56 -4.46 9.01
C ASP A 7 -4.39 -3.56 8.58
N ALA A 8 -3.38 -4.13 7.93
CA ALA A 8 -2.30 -3.39 7.28
C ALA A 8 -2.73 -2.88 5.90
N ALA A 9 -2.23 -1.72 5.52
CA ALA A 9 -2.58 -1.04 4.27
C ALA A 9 -1.35 -0.71 3.42
N VAL A 10 -1.58 -0.71 2.11
CA VAL A 10 -0.74 -0.09 1.09
C VAL A 10 -1.53 1.06 0.47
N VAL A 11 -0.90 2.23 0.39
CA VAL A 11 -1.42 3.41 -0.30
C VAL A 11 -0.54 3.70 -1.48
N ASN A 12 -1.17 3.95 -2.62
CA ASN A 12 -0.55 4.48 -3.83
C ASN A 12 -0.93 5.94 -3.99
N GLU A 13 0.05 6.81 -3.88
CA GLU A 13 -0.05 8.27 -3.97
C GLU A 13 0.12 8.67 -5.44
N THR A 14 -1.00 8.82 -6.13
CA THR A 14 -1.10 9.16 -7.54
C THR A 14 -2.52 9.59 -7.87
N ASN A 15 -2.68 10.37 -8.94
CA ASN A 15 -4.00 10.69 -9.50
C ASN A 15 -4.47 9.65 -10.54
N ASN A 16 -3.68 8.60 -10.79
CA ASN A 16 -3.99 7.54 -11.74
C ASN A 16 -3.85 6.16 -11.10
N ALA A 17 -4.99 5.49 -10.85
CA ALA A 17 -5.03 4.18 -10.22
C ALA A 17 -4.13 3.14 -10.91
N ASP A 18 -3.96 3.20 -12.23
CA ASP A 18 -3.18 2.24 -13.00
C ASP A 18 -1.67 2.54 -13.00
N ALA A 19 -1.25 3.70 -12.49
CA ALA A 19 0.14 4.09 -12.37
C ALA A 19 0.68 3.75 -10.97
N VAL A 20 1.94 3.33 -10.90
CA VAL A 20 2.64 3.16 -9.62
C VAL A 20 3.24 4.51 -9.23
N GLY A 21 2.56 5.21 -8.32
CA GLY A 21 3.01 6.45 -7.69
C GLY A 21 3.99 6.21 -6.55
N ASP A 22 3.94 7.08 -5.54
CA ASP A 22 4.68 6.87 -4.29
C ASP A 22 3.89 5.96 -3.37
N ILE A 23 4.56 4.96 -2.80
CA ILE A 23 3.90 3.84 -2.13
C ILE A 23 4.24 3.86 -0.65
N SER A 24 3.20 3.98 0.15
CA SER A 24 3.27 4.06 1.61
C SER A 24 2.65 2.82 2.24
N LEU A 25 3.35 2.19 3.19
CA LEU A 25 2.89 0.99 3.90
C LEU A 25 2.59 1.30 5.38
N PHE A 26 1.41 0.88 5.83
CA PHE A 26 0.92 1.11 7.19
C PHE A 26 0.60 -0.22 7.87
N LYS A 27 1.05 -0.39 9.12
CA LYS A 27 0.76 -1.61 9.90
C LYS A 27 -0.71 -1.73 10.33
N THR A 28 -1.41 -0.59 10.39
CA THR A 28 -2.82 -0.51 10.80
C THR A 28 -3.56 0.53 9.96
N LEU A 29 -4.88 0.37 9.82
CA LEU A 29 -5.75 1.37 9.20
C LEU A 29 -5.79 2.68 10.00
N GLU A 30 -5.60 2.62 11.32
CA GLU A 30 -5.55 3.80 12.18
C GLU A 30 -4.32 4.69 11.86
N SER A 31 -3.16 4.06 11.64
CA SER A 31 -1.95 4.78 11.22
C SER A 31 -2.14 5.46 9.87
N LEU A 32 -2.87 4.83 8.94
CA LEU A 32 -3.26 5.44 7.66
C LEU A 32 -4.15 6.67 7.89
N THR A 33 -5.24 6.55 8.67
CA THR A 33 -6.14 7.68 8.94
C THR A 33 -5.46 8.87 9.61
N SER A 34 -4.41 8.61 10.40
CA SER A 34 -3.66 9.66 11.10
C SER A 34 -2.63 10.36 10.21
N TRP A 35 -2.17 9.68 9.16
CA TRP A 35 -1.16 10.20 8.24
C TRP A 35 -1.79 10.93 7.05
N ALA A 36 -2.87 10.38 6.49
CA ALA A 36 -3.48 10.87 5.26
C ALA A 36 -4.01 12.30 5.45
N GLU A 37 -3.68 13.17 4.49
CA GLU A 37 -4.18 14.53 4.52
C GLU A 37 -5.61 14.60 3.96
N PRO A 38 -6.57 15.26 4.64
CA PRO A 38 -7.94 15.37 4.14
C PRO A 38 -8.05 16.05 2.77
N VAL A 39 -7.08 16.90 2.41
CA VAL A 39 -7.05 17.59 1.13
C VAL A 39 -6.75 16.62 -0.02
N ASP A 40 -5.73 15.79 0.11
CA ASP A 40 -5.32 14.80 -0.89
C ASP A 40 -6.39 13.69 -1.07
N VAL A 41 -7.04 13.30 0.04
CA VAL A 41 -8.19 12.38 0.00
C VAL A 41 -9.35 12.97 -0.82
N ARG A 42 -9.64 14.26 -0.66
CA ARG A 42 -10.73 14.93 -1.42
C ARG A 42 -10.39 15.09 -2.89
N TYR A 43 -9.12 15.26 -3.23
CA TYR A 43 -8.67 15.36 -4.62
C TYR A 43 -8.46 14.00 -5.28
N GLY A 44 -8.63 12.89 -4.55
CA GLY A 44 -8.54 11.54 -5.09
C GLY A 44 -7.11 11.13 -5.42
N GLU A 45 -6.13 11.62 -4.65
CA GLU A 45 -4.71 11.35 -4.88
C GLU A 45 -4.23 10.05 -4.22
N TYR A 46 -5.10 9.36 -3.49
CA TYR A 46 -4.76 8.16 -2.75
C TYR A 46 -5.63 6.97 -3.17
N PHE A 47 -4.98 5.90 -3.61
CA PHE A 47 -5.60 4.59 -3.80
C PHE A 47 -5.12 3.63 -2.72
N ALA A 48 -6.02 3.19 -1.86
CA ALA A 48 -5.69 2.39 -0.69
C ALA A 48 -6.23 0.96 -0.76
N TYR A 49 -5.41 0.02 -0.33
CA TYR A 49 -5.73 -1.40 -0.25
C TYR A 49 -5.20 -1.99 1.04
N THR A 50 -5.88 -2.99 1.59
CA THR A 50 -5.27 -3.87 2.58
C THR A 50 -4.15 -4.68 1.93
N LEU A 51 -3.19 -5.17 2.71
CA LEU A 51 -2.18 -6.08 2.18
C LEU A 51 -2.78 -7.44 1.75
N SER A 52 -3.95 -7.82 2.28
CA SER A 52 -4.73 -8.94 1.75
C SER A 52 -5.37 -8.67 0.38
N GLY A 53 -5.27 -7.45 -0.16
CA GLY A 53 -5.74 -7.08 -1.50
C GLY A 53 -7.16 -6.54 -1.57
N GLN A 54 -7.83 -6.35 -0.42
CA GLN A 54 -9.14 -5.70 -0.35
C GLN A 54 -8.99 -4.18 -0.49
N ALA A 55 -9.83 -3.55 -1.31
CA ALA A 55 -9.85 -2.10 -1.47
C ALA A 55 -10.39 -1.35 -0.26
N LEU A 56 -9.85 -0.17 -0.04
CA LEU A 56 -10.24 0.74 1.01
C LEU A 56 -10.79 2.02 0.38
N ALA A 57 -12.00 2.40 0.78
CA ALA A 57 -12.56 3.70 0.48
C ALA A 57 -12.05 4.71 1.52
N LEU A 58 -11.44 5.78 1.04
CA LEU A 58 -11.03 6.91 1.86
C LEU A 58 -12.10 8.00 1.79
N GLY A 59 -12.46 8.55 2.93
CA GLY A 59 -13.42 9.64 3.05
C GLY A 59 -12.91 10.75 3.96
N VAL A 60 -13.62 11.87 4.00
CA VAL A 60 -13.37 12.94 4.96
C VAL A 60 -14.66 13.31 5.67
N GLU A 61 -14.66 13.13 6.99
CA GLU A 61 -15.76 13.50 7.87
C GLU A 61 -15.23 14.39 8.99
N HIS A 62 -15.89 15.52 9.26
CA HIS A 62 -15.48 16.45 10.33
C HIS A 62 -13.98 16.82 10.30
N HIS A 63 -13.42 17.06 9.11
CA HIS A 63 -11.99 17.34 8.87
C HIS A 63 -11.03 16.20 9.22
N ARG A 64 -11.52 14.96 9.36
CA ARG A 64 -10.71 13.77 9.61
C ARG A 64 -10.88 12.76 8.48
N VAL A 65 -9.79 12.08 8.14
CA VAL A 65 -9.83 10.98 7.18
C VAL A 65 -10.53 9.78 7.80
N THR A 66 -11.44 9.17 7.06
CA THR A 66 -12.10 7.92 7.39
C THR A 66 -11.68 6.84 6.40
N VAL A 67 -11.62 5.60 6.86
CA VAL A 67 -11.30 4.42 6.04
C VAL A 67 -12.43 3.42 6.19
N ALA A 68 -13.00 3.00 5.06
CA ALA A 68 -13.99 1.94 5.01
C ALA A 68 -13.52 0.81 4.09
N LYS A 69 -13.72 -0.43 4.52
CA LYS A 69 -13.48 -1.60 3.68
C LYS A 69 -14.58 -1.69 2.62
N VAL A 70 -14.23 -1.62 1.34
CA VAL A 70 -15.18 -1.82 0.24
C VAL A 70 -15.48 -3.31 0.13
N GLY A 71 -16.72 -3.68 -0.23
CA GLY A 71 -17.17 -5.08 -0.35
C GLY A 71 -16.21 -5.97 -1.15
N ALA A 72 -16.32 -7.29 -0.95
CA ALA A 72 -15.37 -8.30 -1.43
C ALA A 72 -15.38 -8.53 -2.96
N ASP A 73 -15.57 -7.50 -3.78
CA ASP A 73 -15.48 -7.64 -5.23
C ASP A 73 -14.01 -7.76 -5.67
N ALA A 74 -13.72 -8.94 -6.20
CA ALA A 74 -12.43 -9.62 -6.21
C ALA A 74 -11.39 -9.08 -7.24
N ALA A 75 -11.54 -7.87 -7.76
CA ALA A 75 -10.68 -7.37 -8.83
C ALA A 75 -9.38 -6.69 -8.36
N LEU A 76 -9.26 -6.37 -7.06
CA LEU A 76 -8.20 -5.48 -6.56
C LEU A 76 -7.04 -6.19 -5.86
N SER A 77 -7.13 -7.51 -5.62
CA SER A 77 -6.03 -8.29 -5.04
C SER A 77 -4.81 -8.38 -5.97
N ALA A 78 -5.04 -8.53 -7.29
CA ALA A 78 -3.98 -8.50 -8.30
C ALA A 78 -3.40 -7.09 -8.47
N HIS A 79 -4.20 -6.05 -8.27
CA HIS A 79 -3.73 -4.66 -8.34
C HIS A 79 -2.81 -4.33 -7.16
N ALA A 80 -3.27 -4.57 -5.92
CA ALA A 80 -2.47 -4.37 -4.71
C ALA A 80 -1.15 -5.15 -4.76
N ARG A 81 -1.19 -6.40 -5.24
CA ARG A 81 0.03 -7.20 -5.43
C ARG A 81 0.99 -6.55 -6.44
N ARG A 82 0.49 -6.09 -7.59
CA ARG A 82 1.34 -5.40 -8.60
C ARG A 82 2.00 -4.14 -8.04
N LEU A 83 1.28 -3.37 -7.22
CA LEU A 83 1.83 -2.19 -6.54
C LEU A 83 2.99 -2.57 -5.60
N LEU A 84 2.81 -3.62 -4.80
CA LEU A 84 3.84 -4.13 -3.90
C LEU A 84 5.05 -4.66 -4.66
N GLU A 85 4.85 -5.44 -5.72
CA GLU A 85 5.93 -5.95 -6.56
C GLU A 85 6.74 -4.81 -7.20
N ALA A 86 6.06 -3.82 -7.81
CA ALA A 86 6.71 -2.67 -8.42
C ALA A 86 7.49 -1.82 -7.40
N THR A 87 6.94 -1.63 -6.20
CA THR A 87 7.63 -0.93 -5.11
C THR A 87 8.85 -1.69 -4.63
N ALA A 88 8.72 -3.00 -4.43
CA ALA A 88 9.83 -3.87 -4.07
C ALA A 88 10.95 -3.84 -5.12
N GLU A 89 10.62 -3.80 -6.42
CA GLU A 89 11.60 -3.62 -7.50
C GLU A 89 12.34 -2.28 -7.38
N ARG A 90 11.63 -1.18 -7.11
CA ARG A 90 12.22 0.15 -6.89
C ARG A 90 13.14 0.17 -5.67
N VAL A 91 12.71 -0.41 -4.56
CA VAL A 91 13.49 -0.52 -3.32
C VAL A 91 14.75 -1.35 -3.55
N LEU A 92 14.64 -2.51 -4.22
CA LEU A 92 15.81 -3.32 -4.57
C LEU A 92 16.76 -2.56 -5.49
N LYS A 93 16.25 -1.82 -6.49
CA LYS A 93 17.07 -1.00 -7.38
C LYS A 93 17.82 0.10 -6.62
N ALA A 94 17.17 0.76 -5.66
CA ALA A 94 17.80 1.78 -4.82
C ALA A 94 18.86 1.18 -3.87
N ARG A 95 18.60 -0.02 -3.33
CA ARG A 95 19.51 -0.76 -2.45
C ARG A 95 20.60 -1.55 -3.19
N ARG A 96 20.71 -1.47 -4.52
CA ARG A 96 21.74 -2.20 -5.30
C ARG A 96 23.18 -1.78 -4.95
N SER A 97 23.39 -0.67 -4.24
CA SER A 97 24.69 -0.37 -3.62
C SER A 97 25.05 -1.36 -2.51
N ASP A 98 24.07 -2.00 -1.85
CA ASP A 98 24.24 -2.71 -0.57
C ASP A 98 23.60 -4.12 -0.50
N ASN A 99 23.02 -4.67 -1.58
CA ASN A 99 22.37 -5.99 -1.53
C ASN A 99 22.66 -6.89 -2.75
N PRO A 100 22.87 -8.20 -2.54
CA PRO A 100 23.34 -9.14 -3.55
C PRO A 100 22.22 -9.56 -4.51
N VAL A 101 22.69 -9.94 -5.69
CA VAL A 101 22.00 -10.46 -6.87
C VAL A 101 20.85 -11.43 -6.56
N GLY A 102 19.73 -11.30 -7.29
CA GLY A 102 18.85 -12.43 -7.63
C GLY A 102 17.41 -12.41 -7.09
N ILE A 103 17.04 -11.51 -6.17
CA ILE A 103 15.68 -11.44 -5.65
C ILE A 103 14.72 -10.96 -6.75
N ARG A 104 13.66 -11.74 -7.00
CA ARG A 104 12.57 -11.40 -7.92
C ARG A 104 11.30 -11.10 -7.11
N PRO A 105 10.81 -9.86 -7.08
CA PRO A 105 9.60 -9.52 -6.30
C PRO A 105 8.38 -10.39 -6.62
N GLY A 106 8.19 -10.77 -7.88
CA GLY A 106 7.09 -11.66 -8.29
C GLY A 106 7.10 -13.05 -7.64
N SER A 107 8.24 -13.55 -7.12
CA SER A 107 8.32 -14.83 -6.41
C SER A 107 8.11 -14.72 -4.91
N LEU A 108 7.97 -13.50 -4.38
CA LEU A 108 7.80 -13.26 -2.95
C LEU A 108 6.32 -13.34 -2.54
N THR A 109 6.10 -13.77 -1.30
CA THR A 109 4.82 -13.63 -0.61
C THR A 109 4.54 -12.16 -0.28
N ILE A 110 3.29 -11.82 0.05
CA ILE A 110 2.93 -10.45 0.46
C ILE A 110 3.70 -10.02 1.71
N ASP A 111 3.88 -10.91 2.68
CA ASP A 111 4.66 -10.64 3.89
C ASP A 111 6.12 -10.31 3.56
N GLU A 112 6.74 -11.08 2.66
CA GLU A 112 8.11 -10.84 2.20
C GLU A 112 8.24 -9.54 1.40
N LEU A 113 7.25 -9.21 0.56
CA LEU A 113 7.20 -7.93 -0.14
C LEU A 113 7.11 -6.76 0.84
N ALA A 114 6.20 -6.83 1.81
CA ALA A 114 6.04 -5.80 2.84
C ALA A 114 7.31 -5.64 3.70
N ALA A 115 7.95 -6.75 4.07
CA ALA A 115 9.21 -6.72 4.82
C ALA A 115 10.37 -6.12 4.00
N LEU A 116 10.43 -6.42 2.69
CA LEU A 116 11.44 -5.89 1.80
C LEU A 116 11.29 -4.37 1.60
N ILE A 117 10.07 -3.91 1.36
CA ILE A 117 9.74 -2.48 1.20
C ILE A 117 10.02 -1.74 2.52
N GLY A 118 9.52 -2.31 3.62
CA GLY A 118 9.55 -1.69 4.95
C GLY A 118 8.29 -0.88 5.20
N PHE A 119 7.81 -0.89 6.44
CA PHE A 119 6.69 -0.06 6.85
C PHE A 119 7.17 1.37 7.11
N THR A 120 6.46 2.34 6.55
CA THR A 120 6.77 3.75 6.71
C THR A 120 6.48 4.24 8.15
N ARG A 121 5.61 3.54 8.89
CA ARG A 121 5.23 3.80 10.30
C ARG A 121 4.97 2.49 11.05
#